data_AF-A0AAJ6AZC1-F1
#
_entry.id   AF-A0AAJ6AZC1-F1
#
_cell.length_a   1.000
_cell.length_b   1.000
_cell.length_c   1.000
_cell.angle_alpha   90.00
_cell.angle_beta   90.00
_cell.angle_gamma   90.00
#
_symmetry.space_group_name_H-M   'P 1'
#
loop_
_entity.id
_entity.type
_entity.pdbx_description
1 polymer ?
#
loop_
_entity_poly.entity_id
_entity_poly.type
_entity_poly.pdbx_seq_one_letter_code
_entity_poly.pdbx_strand_id
1 'polypeptide(L)'
;MSLQKLARELDETARQTAAMLEGITEALQLLAENNLSKDPTVREAVQMIITSLQGQDRIEQRCHNMALAVRQFALLPPTAPDSVYDEIWSSLTLDELRVPSLSGVAAHPSHGDVDLF
;
A
#
# COMPACT_ATOMS: atom_id res chain seq x y z
N MET A 1 4.91 7.16 -22.90
CA MET A 1 4.21 5.97 -22.36
C MET A 1 2.73 6.31 -22.31
N SER A 2 1.82 5.47 -22.83
CA SER A 2 0.38 5.76 -22.73
C SER A 2 -0.09 5.63 -21.28
N LEU A 3 -1.14 6.37 -20.91
CA LEU A 3 -1.77 6.27 -19.59
C LEU A 3 -2.23 4.82 -19.30
N GLN A 4 -2.74 4.13 -20.31
CA GLN A 4 -3.15 2.73 -20.21
C GLN A 4 -1.97 1.79 -19.95
N LYS A 5 -0.77 2.08 -20.49
CA LYS A 5 0.43 1.32 -20.17
C LYS A 5 0.87 1.62 -18.73
N LEU A 6 0.87 2.90 -18.31
CA LEU A 6 1.18 3.27 -16.93
C LEU A 6 0.25 2.59 -15.92
N ALA A 7 -1.05 2.55 -16.18
CA ALA A 7 -2.01 1.86 -15.31
C ALA A 7 -1.68 0.36 -15.14
N ARG A 8 -1.26 -0.31 -16.22
CA ARG A 8 -0.83 -1.72 -16.16
C ARG A 8 0.44 -1.93 -15.34
N GLU A 9 1.42 -1.04 -15.47
CA GLU A 9 2.65 -1.10 -14.65
C GLU A 9 2.34 -0.89 -13.17
N LEU A 10 1.38 -0.01 -12.85
CA LEU A 10 0.91 0.22 -11.48
C LEU A 10 0.18 -1.00 -10.92
N ASP A 11 -0.72 -1.62 -11.70
CA ASP A 11 -1.40 -2.87 -11.31
C ASP A 11 -0.38 -4.01 -11.08
N GLU A 12 0.64 -4.12 -11.95
CA GLU A 12 1.68 -5.12 -11.84
C GLU A 12 2.57 -4.89 -10.61
N THR A 13 2.90 -3.64 -10.30
CA THR A 13 3.62 -3.27 -9.08
C THR A 13 2.82 -3.64 -7.84
N ALA A 14 1.52 -3.35 -7.84
CA ALA A 14 0.63 -3.73 -6.74
C ALA A 14 0.57 -5.26 -6.57
N ARG A 15 0.43 -6.01 -7.68
CA ARG A 15 0.42 -7.48 -7.68
C ARG A 15 1.71 -8.09 -7.13
N GLN A 16 2.87 -7.59 -7.57
CA GLN A 16 4.18 -8.06 -7.09
C GLN A 16 4.37 -7.76 -5.60
N THR A 17 3.91 -6.58 -5.18
CA THR A 17 3.92 -6.16 -3.78
C THR A 17 3.03 -7.09 -2.94
N ALA A 18 1.83 -7.44 -3.40
CA ALA A 18 0.96 -8.39 -2.71
C ALA A 18 1.60 -9.78 -2.59
N ALA A 19 2.26 -10.28 -3.65
CA ALA A 19 2.89 -11.61 -3.64
C ALA A 19 4.03 -11.75 -2.62
N MET A 20 4.72 -10.64 -2.29
CA MET A 20 5.77 -10.64 -1.26
C MET A 20 5.20 -10.86 0.16
N LEU A 21 3.90 -10.60 0.39
CA LEU A 21 3.25 -10.76 1.70
C LEU A 21 3.11 -12.22 2.12
N GLU A 22 2.87 -13.14 1.17
CA GLU A 22 2.59 -14.55 1.44
C GLU A 22 3.76 -15.22 2.18
N GLY A 23 4.97 -15.13 1.63
CA GLY A 23 6.16 -15.74 2.24
C GLY A 23 6.55 -15.12 3.59
N ILE A 24 6.29 -13.82 3.79
CA ILE A 24 6.58 -13.16 5.07
C ILE A 24 5.55 -13.57 6.12
N THR A 25 4.28 -13.70 5.75
CA THR A 25 3.21 -14.13 6.66
C THR A 25 3.45 -15.56 7.14
N GLU A 26 3.84 -16.47 6.24
CA GLU A 26 4.25 -17.84 6.58
C GLU A 26 5.45 -17.86 7.54
N ALA A 27 6.48 -17.05 7.26
CA ALA A 27 7.65 -16.95 8.14
C ALA A 27 7.29 -16.43 9.54
N LEU A 28 6.41 -15.43 9.65
CA LEU A 28 5.92 -14.91 10.92
C LEU A 28 5.12 -15.96 11.70
N GLN A 29 4.30 -16.76 11.01
CA GLN A 29 3.56 -17.85 11.65
C GLN A 29 4.50 -18.92 12.23
N LEU A 30 5.54 -19.31 11.47
CA LEU A 30 6.57 -20.23 11.97
C LEU A 30 7.30 -19.67 13.21
N LEU A 31 7.57 -18.37 13.24
CA LEU A 31 8.21 -17.74 14.41
C LEU A 31 7.27 -17.70 15.63
N ALA A 32 5.96 -17.55 15.41
CA ALA A 32 4.95 -17.53 16.47
C ALA A 32 4.70 -18.92 17.08
N GLU A 33 4.70 -19.98 16.27
CA GLU A 33 4.45 -21.37 16.71
C GLU A 33 5.62 -21.97 17.50
N ASN A 34 6.85 -21.47 17.27
CA ASN A 34 8.03 -21.93 17.99
C ASN A 34 8.24 -21.13 19.30
N ASN A 35 8.80 -21.78 20.34
CA ASN A 35 9.19 -21.12 21.61
C ASN A 35 10.26 -20.01 21.43
N LEU A 36 10.69 -19.72 20.20
CA LEU A 36 11.53 -18.59 19.81
C LEU A 36 10.89 -17.23 20.13
N SER A 37 9.56 -17.17 20.20
CA SER A 37 8.78 -15.97 20.59
C SER A 37 9.03 -15.47 22.03
N LYS A 38 9.75 -16.26 22.85
CA LYS A 38 10.18 -15.87 24.21
C LYS A 38 11.45 -15.05 24.23
N ASP A 39 12.24 -15.05 23.15
CA ASP A 39 13.39 -14.17 23.00
C ASP A 39 12.92 -12.73 22.71
N PRO A 40 13.28 -11.74 23.55
CA PRO A 40 12.93 -10.34 23.30
C PRO A 40 13.36 -9.82 21.92
N THR A 41 14.50 -10.28 21.42
CA THR A 41 15.08 -9.89 20.12
C THR A 41 14.21 -10.38 18.97
N VAL A 42 13.69 -11.61 19.08
CA VAL A 42 12.78 -12.20 18.09
C VAL A 42 11.46 -11.45 18.07
N ARG A 43 10.95 -11.05 19.25
CA ARG A 43 9.72 -10.27 19.35
C ARG A 43 9.87 -8.88 18.70
N GLU A 44 11.00 -8.22 18.92
CA GLU A 44 11.30 -6.93 18.29
C GLU A 44 11.39 -7.08 16.76
N ALA A 45 12.11 -8.10 16.27
CA ALA A 45 12.21 -8.38 14.84
C ALA A 45 10.83 -8.65 14.21
N VAL A 46 9.96 -9.43 14.87
CA VAL A 46 8.58 -9.66 14.43
C VAL A 46 7.81 -8.35 14.33
N GLN A 47 7.92 -7.45 15.31
CA GLN A 47 7.26 -6.15 15.28
C GLN A 47 7.75 -5.25 14.13
N MET A 48 9.06 -5.27 13.84
CA MET A 48 9.64 -4.55 12.70
C MET A 48 9.12 -5.09 11.36
N ILE A 49 9.01 -6.41 11.24
CA ILE A 49 8.47 -7.06 10.04
C ILE A 49 7.00 -6.68 9.85
N ILE A 50 6.18 -6.76 10.90
CA ILE A 50 4.77 -6.37 10.85
C ILE A 50 4.63 -4.91 10.39
N THR A 51 5.44 -3.99 10.94
CA THR A 51 5.43 -2.58 10.54
C THR A 51 5.80 -2.40 9.07
N SER A 52 6.76 -3.19 8.58
CA SER A 52 7.16 -3.17 7.16
C SER A 52 6.05 -3.68 6.25
N LEU A 53 5.34 -4.74 6.65
CA LEU A 53 4.18 -5.28 5.92
C LEU A 53 3.04 -4.27 5.83
N GLN A 54 2.84 -3.45 6.86
CA GLN A 54 1.86 -2.37 6.83
C GLN A 54 2.24 -1.28 5.82
N GLY A 55 3.52 -0.91 5.76
CA GLY A 55 4.02 0.03 4.73
C GLY A 55 3.84 -0.53 3.32
N GLN A 56 4.02 -1.83 3.16
CA GLN A 56 3.83 -2.55 1.91
C GLN A 56 2.36 -2.58 1.45
N ASP A 57 1.42 -2.85 2.35
CA ASP A 57 -0.04 -2.77 2.09
C ASP A 57 -0.44 -1.36 1.62
N ARG A 58 0.12 -0.31 2.25
CA ARG A 58 -0.09 1.07 1.81
C ARG A 58 0.43 1.32 0.39
N ILE A 59 1.60 0.78 0.02
CA ILE A 59 2.14 0.91 -1.34
C ILE A 59 1.20 0.23 -2.36
N GLU A 60 0.73 -0.97 -2.05
CA GLU A 60 -0.22 -1.70 -2.89
C GLU A 60 -1.50 -0.91 -3.14
N GLN A 61 -2.12 -0.36 -2.09
CA GLN A 61 -3.34 0.45 -2.20
C GLN A 61 -3.09 1.72 -3.04
N ARG A 62 -1.95 2.39 -2.82
CA ARG A 62 -1.56 3.57 -3.61
C ARG A 62 -1.41 3.25 -5.09
N CYS A 63 -0.77 2.13 -5.42
CA CYS A 63 -0.64 1.68 -6.81
C CYS A 63 -2.01 1.41 -7.45
N HIS A 64 -2.93 0.76 -6.74
CA HIS A 64 -4.30 0.56 -7.23
C HIS A 64 -5.05 1.87 -7.48
N ASN A 65 -4.98 2.81 -6.52
CA ASN A 65 -5.62 4.12 -6.63
C ASN A 65 -5.06 4.93 -7.81
N MET A 66 -3.74 4.97 -7.96
CA MET A 66 -3.11 5.64 -9.10
C MET A 66 -3.49 4.97 -10.43
N ALA A 67 -3.57 3.64 -10.48
CA ALA A 67 -3.98 2.93 -11.68
C ALA A 67 -5.43 3.27 -12.06
N LEU A 68 -6.33 3.38 -11.07
CA LEU A 68 -7.71 3.83 -11.26
C LEU A 68 -7.77 5.27 -11.81
N ALA A 69 -7.09 6.22 -11.18
CA ALA A 69 -7.05 7.61 -11.60
C ALA A 69 -6.49 7.75 -13.03
N VAL A 70 -5.38 7.07 -13.33
CA VAL A 70 -4.75 7.08 -14.65
C VAL A 70 -5.69 6.50 -15.72
N ARG A 71 -6.47 5.47 -15.40
CA ARG A 71 -7.51 4.95 -16.30
C ARG A 71 -8.60 5.99 -16.56
N GLN A 72 -9.06 6.70 -15.52
CA GLN A 72 -10.07 7.75 -15.66
C GLN A 72 -9.54 8.93 -16.48
N PHE A 73 -8.30 9.39 -16.25
CA PHE A 73 -7.65 10.43 -17.05
C PHE A 73 -7.59 10.05 -18.53
N ALA A 74 -7.36 8.78 -18.82
CA ALA A 74 -7.26 8.31 -20.20
C ALA A 74 -8.61 8.28 -20.95
N LEU A 75 -9.73 8.44 -20.24
CA LEU A 75 -11.07 8.58 -20.81
C LEU A 75 -11.50 10.03 -20.99
N LEU A 76 -10.76 10.99 -20.40
CA LEU A 76 -11.11 12.40 -20.50
C LEU A 76 -10.85 12.94 -21.91
N PRO A 77 -11.74 13.81 -22.42
CA PRO A 77 -11.47 14.51 -23.67
C PRO A 77 -10.27 15.46 -23.49
N PRO A 78 -9.53 15.80 -24.57
CA PRO A 78 -8.43 16.76 -24.51
C PRO A 78 -8.82 18.17 -24.01
N THR A 79 -10.12 18.45 -23.97
CA THR A 79 -10.71 19.73 -23.53
C THR A 79 -11.22 19.68 -22.08
N ALA A 80 -11.01 18.59 -21.35
CA ALA A 80 -11.44 18.49 -19.96
C ALA A 80 -10.76 19.57 -19.11
N PRO A 81 -11.50 20.29 -18.26
CA PRO A 81 -10.90 21.27 -17.36
C PRO A 81 -10.14 20.57 -16.22
N ASP A 82 -9.12 21.24 -15.71
CA ASP A 82 -8.27 20.74 -14.62
C ASP A 82 -9.07 20.31 -13.39
N SER A 83 -10.21 20.96 -13.11
CA SER A 83 -11.10 20.62 -11.99
C SER A 83 -11.61 19.18 -12.02
N VAL A 84 -11.73 18.55 -13.20
CA VAL A 84 -12.13 17.14 -13.32
C VAL A 84 -10.99 16.22 -12.90
N TYR A 85 -9.73 16.61 -13.14
CA TYR A 85 -8.57 15.88 -12.67
C TYR A 85 -8.45 15.98 -11.14
N ASP A 86 -8.68 17.17 -10.59
CA ASP A 86 -8.69 17.39 -9.14
C ASP A 86 -9.78 16.58 -8.44
N GLU A 87 -10.98 16.50 -9.04
CA GLU A 87 -12.07 15.67 -8.52
C GLU A 87 -11.68 14.19 -8.48
N ILE A 88 -11.09 13.67 -9.57
CA ILE A 88 -10.57 12.30 -9.62
C ILE A 88 -9.53 12.06 -8.52
N TRP A 89 -8.57 12.97 -8.33
CA TRP A 89 -7.57 12.86 -7.27
C TRP A 89 -8.20 12.85 -5.88
N SER A 90 -9.11 13.80 -5.61
CA SER A 90 -9.80 13.92 -4.32
C SER A 90 -10.70 12.73 -3.98
N SER A 91 -11.10 11.94 -4.99
CA SER A 91 -11.92 10.72 -4.81
C SER A 91 -11.12 9.50 -4.36
N LEU A 92 -9.78 9.55 -4.47
CA LEU A 92 -8.92 8.45 -4.06
C LEU A 92 -8.83 8.40 -2.52
N THR A 93 -8.96 7.21 -1.97
CA THR A 93 -8.93 6.98 -0.51
C THR A 93 -7.93 5.89 -0.18
N LEU A 94 -7.15 6.06 0.88
CA LEU A 94 -6.47 4.93 1.51
C LEU A 94 -7.37 4.37 2.59
N ASP A 95 -7.58 3.05 2.52
CA ASP A 95 -8.13 2.35 3.66
C ASP A 95 -7.05 2.28 4.75
N GLU A 96 -7.51 2.39 6.00
CA GLU A 96 -6.71 1.96 7.13
C GLU A 96 -6.47 0.45 6.99
N LEU A 97 -5.20 0.06 6.83
CA LEU A 97 -4.63 -1.28 6.82
C LEU A 97 -5.60 -2.48 6.83
N ARG A 98 -5.40 -3.42 5.89
CA ARG A 98 -6.21 -4.64 5.74
C ARG A 98 -6.40 -5.51 6.99
N VAL A 99 -5.62 -5.29 8.06
CA VAL A 99 -5.71 -6.00 9.33
C VAL A 99 -6.16 -5.03 10.44
N PRO A 100 -7.45 -5.06 10.84
CA PRO A 100 -8.01 -4.11 11.82
C PRO A 100 -7.31 -4.16 13.19
N SER A 101 -6.82 -5.33 13.62
CA SER A 101 -6.08 -5.48 14.89
C SER A 101 -4.70 -4.81 14.89
N LEU A 102 -4.23 -4.40 13.71
CA LEU A 102 -3.00 -3.67 13.51
C LEU A 102 -3.26 -2.19 13.12
N SER A 103 -4.52 -1.78 12.97
CA SER A 103 -4.89 -0.38 12.79
C SER A 103 -4.63 0.39 14.09
N GLY A 104 -3.88 1.49 14.01
CA GLY A 104 -3.45 2.30 15.16
C GLY A 104 -2.02 2.05 15.67
N VAL A 105 -1.36 0.94 15.28
CA VAL A 105 0.10 0.75 15.53
C VAL A 105 0.94 1.45 14.46
N ALA A 106 0.34 1.69 13.30
CA ALA A 106 0.97 2.42 12.23
C ALA A 106 1.19 3.86 12.68
N ALA A 107 2.46 4.19 12.92
CA ALA A 107 2.91 5.55 13.07
C ALA A 107 2.21 6.41 12.02
N HIS A 108 1.56 7.48 12.50
CA HIS A 108 1.19 8.57 11.61
C HIS A 108 2.45 8.93 10.82
N PRO A 109 2.35 9.16 9.50
CA PRO A 109 3.50 9.55 8.69
C PRO A 109 4.30 10.60 9.46
N SER A 110 5.60 10.34 9.62
CA SER A 110 6.49 11.26 10.31
C SER A 110 6.33 12.64 9.68
N HIS A 111 6.18 13.67 10.51
CA HIS A 111 6.08 15.07 10.06
C HIS A 111 7.15 15.35 8.99
N GLY A 112 6.73 15.49 7.72
CA GLY A 112 7.64 15.68 6.58
C GLY A 112 7.46 14.69 5.43
N ASP A 113 6.71 13.59 5.61
CA ASP A 113 6.28 12.78 4.48
C ASP A 113 5.30 13.57 3.61
N VAL A 114 5.48 13.50 2.30
CA VAL A 114 4.61 14.16 1.32
C VAL A 114 3.18 13.65 1.56
N ASP A 115 2.24 14.56 1.79
CA ASP A 115 0.81 14.25 1.73
C ASP A 115 0.53 13.76 0.31
N LEU A 116 0.39 12.45 0.17
CA LEU A 116 0.22 11.81 -1.13
C LEU A 116 -1.22 11.32 -1.27
N PHE A 117 -2.16 12.26 -1.36
CA PHE A 117 -3.40 12.21 -2.16
C PHE A 117 -3.70 13.61 -2.69
#